data_AF-A0A089PC63-F1
#
_entry.id   AF-A0A089PC63-F1
#
_cell.length_a   1.000
_cell.length_b   1.000
_cell.length_c   1.000
_cell.angle_alpha   90.00
_cell.angle_beta   90.00
_cell.angle_gamma   90.00
#
_symmetry.space_group_name_H-M   'P 1'
#
loop_
_entity.id
_entity.type
_entity.pdbx_description
1 polymer ?
#
loop_
_entity_poly.entity_id
_entity_poly.type
_entity_poly.pdbx_seq_one_letter_code
_entity_poly.pdbx_strand_id
1 'polypeptide(L)'
;MFKKKKQNILNGINFINKSRGMSLVEFIISITLLSLLFTIYAGFVEVASRFTNKQVTNLDQSNGLLIDHHYMSLTLDKYINFLSQPGITSNDIDIIKNKTFSGLPVGCSRSPNIEWNIPVSTKPIAGIDWKPSNAGYVICLKSTSINESSLEDLISKSQGNMLNAQTGLYFLLALPDEVSFNALPMRKLFCRPHPFC
;
A
#
# COMPACT_ATOMS: atom_id res chain seq x y z
N MET A 1 -77.16 -10.17 -20.98
CA MET A 1 -75.84 -9.63 -20.56
C MET A 1 -75.23 -10.31 -19.31
N PHE A 2 -75.99 -11.08 -18.51
CA PHE A 2 -75.48 -11.70 -17.27
C PHE A 2 -74.78 -13.07 -17.41
N LYS A 3 -74.98 -13.82 -18.50
CA LYS A 3 -74.34 -15.14 -18.70
C LYS A 3 -72.82 -15.06 -18.95
N LYS A 4 -72.36 -14.06 -19.71
CA LYS A 4 -70.92 -13.88 -20.04
C LYS A 4 -70.06 -13.55 -18.81
N LYS A 5 -70.63 -12.83 -17.84
CA LYS A 5 -69.94 -12.45 -16.59
C LYS A 5 -69.75 -13.65 -15.66
N LYS A 6 -70.71 -14.58 -15.62
CA LYS A 6 -70.63 -15.80 -14.80
C LYS A 6 -69.60 -16.81 -15.34
N GLN A 7 -69.47 -16.92 -16.67
CA GLN A 7 -68.47 -17.80 -17.31
C GLN A 7 -67.01 -17.33 -17.05
N ASN A 8 -66.77 -16.02 -17.07
CA ASN A 8 -65.44 -15.45 -16.81
C ASN A 8 -65.03 -15.56 -15.33
N ILE A 9 -66.00 -15.53 -14.40
CA ILE A 9 -65.74 -15.73 -12.97
C ILE A 9 -65.42 -17.21 -12.69
N LEU A 10 -66.13 -18.16 -13.30
CA LEU A 10 -65.81 -19.59 -13.18
C LEU A 10 -64.43 -19.94 -13.77
N ASN A 11 -64.04 -19.32 -14.89
CA ASN A 11 -62.71 -19.52 -15.48
C ASN A 11 -61.58 -18.88 -14.66
N GLY A 12 -61.82 -17.75 -14.00
CA GLY A 12 -60.86 -17.12 -13.07
C GLY A 12 -60.65 -17.93 -11.79
N ILE A 13 -61.70 -18.54 -11.24
CA ILE A 13 -61.62 -19.40 -10.04
C ILE A 13 -60.89 -20.72 -10.36
N ASN A 14 -61.10 -21.29 -11.55
CA ASN A 14 -60.36 -22.48 -11.99
C ASN A 14 -58.87 -22.22 -12.25
N PHE A 15 -58.46 -20.97 -12.50
CA PHE A 15 -57.05 -20.59 -12.62
C PHE A 15 -56.36 -20.51 -11.24
N ILE A 16 -57.09 -20.05 -10.21
CA ILE A 16 -56.59 -19.98 -8.83
C ILE A 16 -56.48 -21.39 -8.21
N ASN A 17 -57.42 -22.30 -8.54
CA ASN A 17 -57.37 -23.70 -8.07
C ASN A 17 -56.30 -24.57 -8.76
N LYS A 18 -55.49 -24.01 -9.68
CA LYS A 18 -54.28 -24.66 -10.20
C LYS A 18 -53.01 -24.19 -9.50
N SER A 19 -53.11 -23.63 -8.28
CA SER A 19 -51.97 -23.59 -7.36
C SER A 19 -51.77 -25.00 -6.79
N ARG A 20 -51.04 -25.86 -7.51
CA ARG A 20 -50.44 -27.05 -6.89
C ARG A 20 -49.56 -26.53 -5.76
N GLY A 21 -49.89 -26.90 -4.52
CA GLY A 21 -49.05 -26.58 -3.36
C GLY A 21 -47.61 -26.98 -3.65
N MET A 22 -46.67 -26.18 -3.18
CA MET A 22 -45.24 -26.42 -3.39
C MET A 22 -44.88 -27.78 -2.78
N SER A 23 -44.20 -28.63 -3.55
CA SER A 23 -43.76 -29.90 -3.00
C SER A 23 -42.74 -29.66 -1.87
N LEU A 24 -42.68 -30.56 -0.90
CA LEU A 24 -41.73 -30.45 0.22
C LEU A 24 -40.27 -30.33 -0.28
N VAL A 25 -39.96 -31.01 -1.39
CA VAL A 25 -38.63 -30.93 -2.03
C VAL A 25 -38.37 -29.55 -2.63
N GLU A 26 -39.35 -28.96 -3.33
CA GLU A 26 -39.23 -27.59 -3.86
C GLU A 26 -39.07 -26.55 -2.74
N PHE A 27 -39.72 -26.77 -1.59
CA PHE A 27 -39.56 -25.92 -0.40
C PHE A 27 -38.16 -25.98 0.17
N ILE A 28 -37.60 -27.18 0.34
CA ILE A 28 -36.22 -27.34 0.81
C ILE A 28 -35.24 -26.70 -0.18
N ILE A 29 -35.40 -26.93 -1.49
CA ILE A 29 -34.53 -26.35 -2.52
C ILE A 29 -34.61 -24.82 -2.51
N SER A 30 -35.80 -24.26 -2.36
CA SER A 30 -35.99 -22.80 -2.32
C SER A 30 -35.31 -22.17 -1.11
N ILE A 31 -35.41 -22.81 0.07
CA ILE A 31 -34.78 -22.31 1.29
C ILE A 31 -33.26 -22.43 1.22
N THR A 32 -32.72 -23.55 0.73
CA THR A 32 -31.27 -23.72 0.63
C THR A 32 -30.68 -22.74 -0.38
N LEU A 33 -31.34 -22.53 -1.52
CA LEU A 33 -30.93 -21.52 -2.50
C LEU A 33 -30.96 -20.11 -1.92
N LEU A 34 -32.02 -19.75 -1.20
CA LEU A 34 -32.15 -18.44 -0.57
C LEU A 34 -31.07 -18.20 0.49
N SER A 35 -30.81 -19.20 1.35
CA SER A 35 -29.75 -19.13 2.37
C SER A 35 -28.37 -18.95 1.74
N LEU A 36 -28.09 -19.66 0.65
CA LEU A 36 -26.81 -19.60 -0.04
C LEU A 36 -26.58 -18.23 -0.69
N LEU A 37 -27.62 -17.68 -1.34
CA LEU A 37 -27.58 -16.33 -1.90
C LEU A 37 -27.39 -15.25 -0.83
N PHE A 38 -28.08 -15.36 0.31
CA PHE A 38 -27.90 -14.43 1.43
C PHE A 38 -26.47 -14.48 2.00
N THR A 39 -25.88 -15.67 2.09
CA THR A 39 -24.52 -15.84 2.59
C THR A 39 -23.49 -15.20 1.65
N ILE A 40 -23.63 -15.42 0.34
CA ILE A 40 -22.77 -14.78 -0.67
C ILE A 40 -22.91 -13.26 -0.63
N TYR A 41 -24.15 -12.76 -0.54
CA TYR A 41 -24.41 -11.32 -0.48
C TYR A 41 -23.81 -10.68 0.78
N ALA A 42 -24.01 -11.28 1.95
CA ALA A 42 -23.44 -10.78 3.20
C ALA A 42 -21.90 -10.76 3.16
N GLY A 43 -21.28 -11.81 2.62
CA GLY A 43 -19.83 -11.86 2.42
C GLY A 43 -19.34 -10.75 1.48
N PHE A 44 -20.05 -10.50 0.37
CA PHE A 44 -19.71 -9.40 -0.54
C PHE A 44 -19.86 -8.03 0.15
N VAL A 45 -20.94 -7.79 0.89
CA VAL A 45 -21.17 -6.53 1.61
C VAL A 45 -20.10 -6.30 2.67
N GLU A 46 -19.68 -7.32 3.41
CA GLU A 46 -18.60 -7.19 4.39
C GLU A 46 -17.30 -6.76 3.71
N VAL A 47 -16.92 -7.44 2.62
CA VAL A 47 -15.73 -7.09 1.84
C VAL A 47 -15.84 -5.66 1.30
N ALA A 48 -16.97 -5.31 0.68
CA ALA A 48 -17.20 -3.97 0.14
C ALA A 48 -17.16 -2.88 1.24
N SER A 49 -17.69 -3.18 2.43
CA SER A 49 -17.71 -2.24 3.56
C SER A 49 -16.32 -1.86 4.06
N ARG A 50 -15.35 -2.79 3.97
CA ARG A 50 -13.94 -2.51 4.31
C ARG A 50 -13.30 -1.48 3.37
N PHE A 51 -13.83 -1.33 2.15
CA PHE A 51 -13.36 -0.34 1.19
C PHE A 51 -14.13 0.98 1.25
N THR A 52 -15.39 0.99 1.71
CA THR A 52 -16.22 2.21 1.78
C THR A 52 -16.15 2.93 3.11
N ASN A 53 -15.94 2.21 4.23
CA ASN A 53 -15.70 2.85 5.51
C ASN A 53 -14.27 3.41 5.55
N LYS A 54 -14.13 4.67 5.13
CA LYS A 54 -13.01 5.51 5.57
C LYS A 54 -13.04 5.54 7.10
N GLN A 55 -12.18 4.74 7.74
CA GLN A 55 -11.95 4.89 9.17
C GLN A 55 -11.45 6.31 9.41
N VAL A 56 -12.17 7.03 10.26
CA VAL A 56 -11.85 8.39 10.71
C VAL A 56 -10.63 8.30 11.64
N THR A 57 -9.47 7.96 11.09
CA THR A 57 -8.19 8.31 11.70
C THR A 57 -7.90 9.74 11.27
N ASN A 58 -7.56 10.63 12.21
CA ASN A 58 -7.14 12.02 12.00
C ASN A 58 -5.86 12.12 11.15
N LEU A 59 -5.96 11.70 9.89
CA LEU A 59 -4.99 11.84 8.83
C LEU A 59 -5.78 12.48 7.69
N ASP A 60 -6.02 13.80 7.80
CA ASP A 60 -6.88 14.59 6.89
C ASP A 60 -6.50 14.48 5.40
N GLN A 61 -5.42 13.78 5.06
CA GLN A 61 -4.92 13.57 3.70
C GLN A 61 -4.50 12.13 3.38
N SER A 62 -4.74 11.14 4.25
CA SER A 62 -4.48 9.74 3.89
C SER A 62 -5.50 9.25 2.85
N ASN A 63 -4.99 8.70 1.75
CA ASN A 63 -5.83 8.16 0.67
C ASN A 63 -6.16 6.67 0.88
N GLY A 64 -5.86 6.12 2.06
CA GLY A 64 -6.06 4.71 2.41
C GLY A 64 -4.80 3.87 2.23
N LEU A 65 -4.72 2.74 2.97
CA LEU A 65 -3.52 1.92 3.10
C LEU A 65 -2.87 1.53 1.77
N LEU A 66 -3.66 1.02 0.81
CA LEU A 66 -3.11 0.54 -0.47
C LEU A 66 -2.53 1.68 -1.30
N ILE A 67 -3.22 2.82 -1.31
CA ILE A 67 -2.80 4.00 -2.07
C ILE A 67 -1.56 4.61 -1.44
N ASP A 68 -1.55 4.77 -0.12
CA ASP A 68 -0.39 5.29 0.62
C ASP A 68 0.82 4.36 0.48
N HIS A 69 0.63 3.04 0.52
CA HIS A 69 1.71 2.08 0.29
C HIS A 69 2.27 2.16 -1.13
N HIS A 70 1.42 2.35 -2.14
CA HIS A 70 1.86 2.52 -3.53
C HIS A 70 2.70 3.80 -3.70
N TYR A 71 2.20 4.95 -3.22
CA TYR A 71 2.94 6.21 -3.32
C TYR A 71 4.19 6.24 -2.46
N MET A 72 4.16 5.60 -1.29
CA MET A 72 5.34 5.39 -0.46
C MET A 72 6.40 4.59 -1.22
N SER A 73 6.02 3.48 -1.85
CA SER A 73 6.92 2.67 -2.66
C SER A 73 7.63 3.49 -3.74
N LEU A 74 6.87 4.27 -4.52
CA LEU A 74 7.41 5.15 -5.56
C LEU A 74 8.32 6.23 -4.99
N THR A 75 7.97 6.77 -3.83
CA THR A 75 8.77 7.80 -3.15
C THR A 75 10.10 7.23 -2.66
N LEU A 76 10.09 6.04 -2.05
CA LEU A 76 11.30 5.33 -1.66
C LEU A 76 12.18 5.03 -2.88
N ASP A 77 11.61 4.66 -4.02
CA ASP A 77 12.40 4.45 -5.26
C ASP A 77 13.09 5.73 -5.74
N LYS A 78 12.42 6.88 -5.66
CA LYS A 78 13.05 8.17 -5.99
C LYS A 78 14.25 8.46 -5.07
N TYR A 79 14.10 8.23 -3.77
CA TYR A 79 15.20 8.40 -2.83
C TYR A 79 16.34 7.42 -3.09
N ILE A 80 16.03 6.16 -3.37
CA ILE A 80 17.03 5.15 -3.71
C ILE A 80 17.80 5.56 -4.97
N ASN A 81 17.11 5.98 -6.03
CA ASN A 81 17.73 6.43 -7.27
C ASN A 81 18.63 7.65 -7.10
N PHE A 82 18.39 8.48 -6.08
CA PHE A 82 19.28 9.58 -5.74
C PHE A 82 20.46 9.10 -4.90
N LEU A 83 20.19 8.40 -3.81
CA LEU A 83 21.20 7.95 -2.84
C LEU A 83 22.17 6.95 -3.46
N SER A 84 21.75 6.16 -4.44
CA SER A 84 22.59 5.17 -5.11
C SER A 84 23.56 5.76 -6.14
N GLN A 85 23.50 7.07 -6.41
CA GLN A 85 24.38 7.74 -7.37
C GLN A 85 25.82 7.80 -6.85
N PRO A 86 26.82 7.61 -7.72
CA PRO A 86 28.23 7.67 -7.34
C PRO A 86 28.71 9.08 -6.97
N GLY A 87 27.95 10.13 -7.31
CA GLY A 87 28.26 11.53 -6.97
C GLY A 87 27.96 11.90 -5.51
N ILE A 88 27.25 11.05 -4.78
CA ILE A 88 27.09 11.17 -3.33
C ILE A 88 28.27 10.45 -2.69
N THR A 89 28.88 11.01 -1.65
CA THR A 89 30.00 10.37 -0.95
C THR A 89 29.52 9.52 0.23
N SER A 90 30.33 8.56 0.68
CA SER A 90 29.98 7.75 1.88
C SER A 90 29.82 8.61 3.13
N ASN A 91 30.61 9.69 3.25
CA ASN A 91 30.50 10.65 4.32
C ASN A 91 29.14 11.37 4.33
N ASP A 92 28.59 11.71 3.17
CA ASP A 92 27.26 12.33 3.08
C ASP A 92 26.17 11.38 3.62
N ILE A 93 26.29 10.08 3.31
CA ILE A 93 25.39 9.05 3.83
C ILE A 93 25.53 8.89 5.34
N ASP A 94 26.75 8.92 5.87
CA ASP A 94 26.99 8.83 7.31
C ASP A 94 26.48 10.04 8.08
N ILE A 95 26.56 11.25 7.50
CA ILE A 95 25.94 12.45 8.06
C ILE A 95 24.43 12.24 8.17
N ILE A 96 23.78 11.75 7.11
CA ILE A 96 22.32 11.50 7.11
C ILE A 96 21.96 10.46 8.17
N LYS A 97 22.67 9.33 8.20
CA LYS A 97 22.43 8.24 9.16
C LYS A 97 22.56 8.69 10.60
N ASN A 98 23.54 9.54 10.92
CA ASN A 98 23.82 9.97 12.28
C ASN A 98 23.01 11.20 12.71
N LYS A 99 22.24 11.80 11.80
CA LYS A 99 21.43 12.99 12.09
C LYS A 99 20.19 12.61 12.90
N THR A 100 19.95 13.36 13.97
CA THR A 100 18.75 13.25 14.80
C THR A 100 17.86 14.46 14.60
N PHE A 101 16.58 14.22 14.39
CA PHE A 101 15.56 15.27 14.31
C PHE A 101 14.63 15.15 15.51
N SER A 102 14.12 16.28 15.99
CA SER A 102 13.37 16.38 17.25
C SER A 102 12.22 15.36 17.32
N GLY A 103 12.32 14.41 18.26
CA GLY A 103 11.30 13.38 18.50
C GLY A 103 11.36 12.16 17.56
N LEU A 104 12.39 12.03 16.73
CA LEU A 104 12.55 10.95 15.76
C LEU A 104 13.79 10.10 16.06
N PRO A 105 13.79 8.80 15.71
CA PRO A 105 14.99 7.98 15.79
C PRO A 105 16.13 8.51 14.90
N VAL A 106 17.36 8.15 15.23
CA VAL A 106 18.56 8.49 14.47
C VAL A 106 18.42 8.04 13.01
N GLY A 107 18.71 8.94 12.07
CA GLY A 107 18.61 8.70 10.63
C GLY A 107 17.20 8.77 10.05
N CYS A 108 16.20 9.16 10.85
CA CYS A 108 14.80 9.30 10.43
C CYS A 108 14.40 10.76 10.20
N SER A 109 13.55 11.00 9.20
CA SER A 109 13.10 12.33 8.79
C SER A 109 11.65 12.32 8.34
N ARG A 110 10.89 13.36 8.68
CA ARG A 110 9.53 13.59 8.13
C ARG A 110 9.57 14.22 6.74
N SER A 111 10.63 14.97 6.45
CA SER A 111 10.83 15.67 5.17
C SER A 111 12.26 15.49 4.65
N PRO A 112 12.62 14.28 4.16
CA PRO A 112 13.98 13.95 3.74
C PRO A 112 14.58 14.94 2.72
N ASN A 113 13.77 15.45 1.79
CA ASN A 113 14.22 16.42 0.79
C ASN A 113 14.92 17.65 1.41
N ILE A 114 14.32 18.18 2.48
CA ILE A 114 14.81 19.39 3.15
C ILE A 114 15.86 19.00 4.20
N GLU A 115 15.53 18.00 5.01
CA GLU A 115 16.31 17.62 6.19
C GLU A 115 17.64 16.92 5.84
N TRP A 116 17.66 16.11 4.78
CA TRP A 116 18.88 15.47 4.25
C TRP A 116 19.56 16.32 3.17
N ASN A 117 18.99 17.48 2.83
CA ASN A 117 19.48 18.37 1.77
C ASN A 117 19.65 17.66 0.42
N ILE A 118 18.64 16.86 0.05
CA ILE A 118 18.66 16.06 -1.17
C ILE A 118 17.78 16.74 -2.23
N PRO A 119 18.30 17.04 -3.43
CA PRO A 119 17.53 17.60 -4.53
C PRO A 119 16.64 16.55 -5.24
N VAL A 120 15.85 15.78 -4.50
CA VAL A 120 14.80 14.95 -5.13
C VAL A 120 13.66 15.88 -5.56
N SER A 121 13.17 15.67 -6.79
CA SER A 121 12.03 16.40 -7.33
C SER A 121 10.81 16.34 -6.40
N THR A 122 10.41 17.50 -5.89
CA THR A 122 9.20 17.71 -5.09
C THR A 122 7.92 17.67 -5.92
N LYS A 123 8.02 17.44 -7.23
CA LYS A 123 6.85 17.37 -8.11
C LYS A 123 5.92 16.23 -7.66
N PRO A 124 4.61 16.50 -7.55
CA PRO A 124 3.63 15.52 -7.14
C PRO A 124 3.67 14.31 -8.05
N ILE A 125 3.65 13.12 -7.45
CA ILE A 125 3.63 11.86 -8.19
C ILE A 125 2.24 11.74 -8.81
N ALA A 126 2.16 11.66 -10.14
CA ALA A 126 0.90 11.55 -10.88
C ALA A 126 -0.13 12.67 -10.57
N GLY A 127 0.34 13.88 -10.23
CA GLY A 127 -0.52 15.04 -9.99
C GLY A 127 -1.20 15.10 -8.62
N ILE A 128 -0.89 14.16 -7.72
CA ILE A 128 -1.38 14.16 -6.33
C ILE A 128 -0.31 14.74 -5.41
N ASP A 129 -0.65 15.76 -4.61
CA ASP A 129 0.22 16.31 -3.55
C ASP A 129 0.29 15.35 -2.34
N TRP A 130 0.88 14.19 -2.59
CA TRP A 130 1.11 13.17 -1.58
C TRP A 130 2.52 13.31 -1.01
N LYS A 131 2.63 13.30 0.32
CA LYS A 131 3.91 13.35 1.04
C LYS A 131 3.90 12.33 2.19
N PRO A 132 5.06 11.73 2.52
CA PRO A 132 5.17 10.79 3.64
C PRO A 132 4.62 11.35 4.95
N SER A 133 4.93 12.61 5.27
CA SER A 133 4.44 13.31 6.46
C SER A 133 2.92 13.42 6.51
N ASN A 134 2.26 13.62 5.37
CA ASN A 134 0.80 13.78 5.30
C ASN A 134 0.08 12.44 5.52
N ALA A 135 0.75 11.34 5.20
CA ALA A 135 0.30 9.98 5.47
C ALA A 135 0.72 9.47 6.87
N GLY A 136 1.34 10.31 7.71
CA GLY A 136 1.79 9.93 9.05
C GLY A 136 3.00 8.99 9.05
N TYR A 137 3.91 9.13 8.08
CA TYR A 137 5.13 8.33 8.00
C TYR A 137 6.39 9.17 8.13
N VAL A 138 7.40 8.52 8.71
CA VAL A 138 8.78 9.00 8.80
C VAL A 138 9.66 8.08 7.97
N ILE A 139 10.61 8.64 7.23
CA ILE A 139 11.54 7.88 6.39
C ILE A 139 12.89 7.83 7.07
N CYS A 140 13.43 6.63 7.24
CA CYS A 140 14.70 6.40 7.89
C CYS A 140 15.70 5.72 6.96
N LEU A 141 16.95 6.19 7.01
CA LEU A 141 18.08 5.56 6.36
C LEU A 141 18.90 4.77 7.38
N LYS A 142 19.15 3.49 7.12
CA LYS A 142 20.02 2.63 7.95
C LYS A 142 21.01 1.87 7.07
N SER A 143 22.23 1.65 7.56
CA SER A 143 23.19 0.76 6.89
C SER A 143 23.04 -0.67 7.41
N THR A 144 23.50 -1.63 6.61
CA THR A 144 23.74 -3.00 7.08
C THR A 144 25.09 -3.11 7.80
N SER A 145 25.51 -4.33 8.14
CA SER A 145 26.84 -4.62 8.68
C SER A 145 27.96 -4.51 7.65
N ILE A 146 27.65 -4.37 6.36
CA ILE A 146 28.63 -4.24 5.29
C ILE A 146 29.12 -2.80 5.24
N ASN A 147 30.42 -2.61 5.42
CA ASN A 147 31.05 -1.29 5.31
C ASN A 147 31.39 -1.00 3.86
N GLU A 148 30.96 0.16 3.37
CA GLU A 148 31.23 0.58 1.99
C GLU A 148 32.71 0.96 1.84
N SER A 149 33.37 0.39 0.84
CA SER A 149 34.73 0.80 0.44
C SER A 149 34.70 2.14 -0.30
N SER A 150 35.85 2.83 -0.39
CA SER A 150 35.91 4.09 -1.14
C SER A 150 35.58 3.89 -2.62
N LEU A 151 35.19 4.98 -3.29
CA LEU A 151 34.86 4.92 -4.71
C LEU A 151 36.08 4.50 -5.54
N GLU A 152 37.27 4.95 -5.17
CA GLU A 152 38.53 4.59 -5.81
C GLU A 152 38.80 3.08 -5.71
N ASP A 153 38.57 2.49 -4.54
CA ASP A 153 38.74 1.05 -4.31
C ASP A 153 37.73 0.25 -5.14
N LEU A 154 36.48 0.70 -5.23
CA LEU A 154 35.44 0.07 -6.05
C LEU A 154 35.74 0.13 -7.55
N ILE A 155 36.27 1.27 -8.04
CA ILE A 155 36.72 1.40 -9.43
C ILE A 155 37.90 0.45 -9.68
N SER A 156 38.88 0.41 -8.77
CA SER A 156 40.05 -0.46 -8.93
C SER A 156 39.66 -1.96 -8.96
N LYS A 157 38.63 -2.35 -8.17
CA LYS A 157 38.04 -3.69 -8.22
C LYS A 157 37.37 -3.97 -9.56
N SER A 158 36.59 -3.02 -10.09
CA SER A 158 35.95 -3.18 -11.41
C SER A 158 36.97 -3.35 -12.55
N GLN A 159 38.18 -2.83 -12.37
CA GLN A 159 39.31 -2.97 -13.29
C GLN A 159 40.18 -4.20 -13.04
N GLY A 160 39.84 -5.05 -12.05
CA GLY A 160 40.55 -6.29 -11.74
C GLY A 160 41.77 -6.15 -10.84
N ASN A 161 42.02 -4.96 -10.26
CA ASN A 161 43.25 -4.67 -9.51
C ASN A 161 43.13 -4.92 -8.00
N MET A 162 41.92 -4.87 -7.41
CA MET A 162 41.71 -5.02 -5.97
C MET A 162 40.54 -5.96 -5.65
N LEU A 163 40.82 -7.10 -4.99
CA LEU A 163 39.84 -8.17 -4.81
C LEU A 163 38.84 -7.95 -3.65
N ASN A 164 39.13 -7.03 -2.72
CA ASN A 164 38.41 -6.94 -1.44
C ASN A 164 37.48 -5.72 -1.30
N ALA A 165 37.34 -4.85 -2.31
CA ALA A 165 36.42 -3.72 -2.21
C ALA A 165 34.95 -4.20 -2.16
N GLN A 166 34.13 -3.62 -1.29
CA GLN A 166 32.74 -3.98 -1.07
C GLN A 166 31.82 -2.78 -1.26
N THR A 167 30.70 -2.99 -1.94
CA THR A 167 29.64 -1.99 -2.04
C THR A 167 28.88 -1.86 -0.74
N GLY A 168 28.34 -0.68 -0.50
CA GLY A 168 27.49 -0.41 0.65
C GLY A 168 26.09 -0.96 0.42
N LEU A 169 25.52 -1.57 1.46
CA LEU A 169 24.17 -2.08 1.46
C LEU A 169 23.36 -1.36 2.54
N TYR A 170 22.24 -0.75 2.13
CA TYR A 170 21.44 0.16 2.95
C TYR A 170 19.96 -0.17 2.91
N PHE A 171 19.27 0.14 4.00
CA PHE A 171 17.82 0.08 4.14
C PHE A 171 17.23 1.48 4.14
N LEU A 172 16.20 1.66 3.33
CA LEU A 172 15.26 2.77 3.46
C LEU A 172 13.98 2.24 4.07
N LEU A 173 13.61 2.78 5.22
CA LEU A 173 12.46 2.36 6.03
C LEU A 173 11.43 3.48 6.05
N ALA A 174 10.18 3.19 5.75
CA ALA A 174 9.06 4.06 6.06
C ALA A 174 8.38 3.51 7.31
N LEU A 175 8.46 4.24 8.42
CA LEU A 175 7.84 3.88 9.69
C LEU A 175 6.62 4.78 9.91
N PRO A 176 5.47 4.23 10.31
CA PRO A 176 4.34 5.06 10.67
C PRO A 176 4.59 5.73 12.03
N ASP A 177 4.07 6.95 12.23
CA ASP A 177 4.09 7.66 13.51
C ASP A 177 3.31 6.87 14.58
N GLU A 178 2.22 6.19 14.17
CA GLU A 178 1.41 5.32 15.02
C GLU A 178 1.22 3.93 14.40
N VAL A 179 1.41 2.88 15.21
CA VAL A 179 1.17 1.50 14.75
C VAL A 179 -0.33 1.26 14.67
N SER A 180 -0.85 1.12 13.46
CA SER A 180 -2.27 0.84 13.21
C SER A 180 -2.47 -0.13 12.06
N PHE A 181 -3.66 -0.71 11.94
CA PHE A 181 -4.02 -1.59 10.81
C PHE A 181 -3.97 -0.87 9.45
N ASN A 182 -4.06 0.46 9.46
CA ASN A 182 -4.08 1.30 8.26
C ASN A 182 -2.71 1.88 7.92
N ALA A 183 -1.71 1.69 8.78
CA ALA A 183 -0.37 2.22 8.59
C ALA A 183 0.66 1.10 8.82
N LEU A 184 1.12 0.50 7.72
CA LEU A 184 2.07 -0.61 7.74
C LEU A 184 3.48 -0.11 7.43
N PRO A 185 4.50 -0.51 8.21
CA PRO A 185 5.87 -0.15 7.92
C PRO A 185 6.32 -0.75 6.58
N MET A 186 7.07 0.02 5.81
CA MET A 186 7.63 -0.41 4.53
C MET A 186 9.16 -0.40 4.59
N ARG A 187 9.80 -1.36 3.92
CA ARG A 187 11.26 -1.42 3.82
C ARG A 187 11.69 -1.69 2.39
N LYS A 188 12.69 -0.95 1.92
CA LYS A 188 13.44 -1.27 0.70
C LYS A 188 14.93 -1.39 1.01
N LEU A 189 15.54 -2.41 0.42
CA LEU A 189 16.98 -2.63 0.46
C LEU A 189 17.57 -2.12 -0.86
N PHE A 190 18.66 -1.38 -0.78
CA PHE A 190 19.38 -0.93 -1.97
C PHE A 190 20.88 -0.97 -1.77
N CYS A 191 21.59 -1.12 -2.89
CA CYS A 191 23.04 -1.14 -2.93
C CYS A 191 23.57 0.17 -3.52
N ARG A 192 24.73 0.61 -3.04
CA ARG A 192 25.41 1.85 -3.44
C ARG A 192 26.93 1.64 -3.52
N PRO A 193 27.60 2.28 -4.49
CA PRO A 193 27.04 2.99 -5.65
C PRO A 193 26.49 1.99 -6.67
N HIS A 194 25.35 2.33 -7.30
CA HIS A 194 24.61 1.44 -8.21
C HIS A 194 25.43 0.71 -9.29
N PRO A 195 26.43 1.32 -9.97
CA PRO A 195 27.19 0.62 -11.01
C PRO A 195 28.18 -0.44 -10.49
N PHE A 196 28.42 -0.50 -9.18
CA PHE A 196 29.29 -1.52 -8.55
C PHE A 196 28.48 -2.61 -7.83
N CYS A 197 27.16 -2.46 -7.85
CA CYS A 197 26.17 -3.45 -7.50
C CYS A 197 25.85 -4.26 -8.78
#